data_AF-A0A661F8S8-F1
#
_entry.id   AF-A0A661F8S8-F1
#
_cell.length_a   1.000
_cell.length_b   1.000
_cell.length_c   1.000
_cell.angle_alpha   90.00
_cell.angle_beta   90.00
_cell.angle_gamma   90.00
#
_symmetry.space_group_name_H-M   'P 1'
#
loop_
_entity.id
_entity.type
_entity.pdbx_description
1 polymer ?
#
loop_
_entity_poly.entity_id
_entity_poly.type
_entity_poly.pdbx_seq_one_letter_code
_entity_poly.pdbx_strand_id
1 'polypeptide(L)' 'MIKRRPPCLHTSKLPLLLCLAFSQFGCTELRGTGDLGVIIEREPAAIQIINTSTNNRISRIAELGDLSHASIVYSRDA' A
#
# COMPACT_ATOMS: atom_id res chain seq x y z
N MET A 1 61.85 -16.15 8.87
CA MET A 1 60.88 -15.70 9.89
C MET A 1 59.92 -14.69 9.24
N ILE A 2 58.66 -15.12 9.06
CA ILE A 2 57.42 -14.34 8.84
C ILE A 2 57.32 -13.45 7.58
N LYS A 3 56.92 -14.07 6.46
CA LYS A 3 56.37 -13.40 5.26
C LYS A 3 54.88 -13.14 5.50
N ARG A 4 54.49 -11.92 5.91
CA ARG A 4 53.09 -11.54 6.15
C ARG A 4 52.36 -11.41 4.80
N ARG A 5 51.31 -12.22 4.58
CA ARG A 5 50.41 -12.11 3.43
C ARG A 5 49.35 -11.03 3.72
N PRO A 6 49.01 -10.12 2.79
CA PRO A 6 47.91 -9.19 2.97
C PRO A 6 46.56 -9.93 2.97
N PRO A 7 45.60 -9.55 3.82
CA PRO A 7 44.27 -10.13 3.81
C PRO A 7 43.57 -9.73 2.51
N CYS A 8 43.03 -10.74 1.84
CA CYS A 8 42.18 -10.63 0.66
C CYS A 8 41.16 -9.51 0.85
N LEU A 9 41.26 -8.43 0.07
CA LEU A 9 40.14 -7.54 -0.21
C LEU A 9 39.10 -8.38 -0.95
N HIS A 10 38.27 -9.09 -0.17
CA HIS A 10 37.08 -9.75 -0.66
C HIS A 10 36.21 -8.66 -1.27
N THR A 11 36.11 -8.73 -2.59
CA THR A 11 35.20 -7.97 -3.45
C THR A 11 33.84 -7.83 -2.78
N SER A 12 33.62 -6.66 -2.18
CA SER A 12 32.38 -6.31 -1.48
C SER A 12 31.26 -6.21 -2.51
N LYS A 13 30.49 -7.30 -2.65
CA LYS A 13 29.19 -7.29 -3.35
C LYS A 13 28.08 -6.68 -2.47
N LEU A 14 28.42 -6.20 -1.28
CA LEU A 14 27.51 -5.66 -0.27
C LEU A 14 26.70 -4.42 -0.74
N PRO A 15 27.27 -3.44 -1.48
CA PRO A 15 26.48 -2.28 -1.89
C PRO A 15 25.47 -2.61 -3.01
N LEU A 16 25.78 -3.62 -3.85
CA LEU A 16 24.87 -4.09 -4.91
C LEU A 16 23.63 -4.76 -4.30
N LEU A 17 23.83 -5.56 -3.24
CA LEU A 17 22.73 -6.22 -2.54
C LEU A 17 21.81 -5.22 -1.83
N LEU A 18 22.38 -4.12 -1.29
CA LEU A 18 21.62 -3.05 -0.65
C LEU A 18 20.76 -2.29 -1.67
N CYS A 19 21.28 -1.98 -2.87
CA CYS A 19 20.50 -1.31 -3.92
C CYS A 19 19.31 -2.15 -4.43
N LEU A 20 19.46 -3.48 -4.56
CA LEU A 20 18.34 -4.36 -4.94
C LEU A 20 17.25 -4.42 -3.87
N ALA A 21 17.60 -4.23 -2.59
CA ALA A 21 16.60 -4.19 -1.51
C ALA A 21 15.72 -2.93 -1.56
N PHE A 22 16.22 -1.83 -2.18
CA PHE A 22 15.49 -0.57 -2.29
C PHE A 22 14.63 -0.44 -3.56
N SER A 23 14.71 -1.36 -4.53
CA SER A 23 13.96 -1.23 -5.80
C SER A 23 12.51 -1.71 -5.74
N GLN A 24 11.96 -2.03 -4.56
CA GLN A 24 10.54 -2.36 -4.39
C GLN A 24 9.67 -1.11 -4.24
N PHE A 25 9.83 -0.13 -5.13
CA PHE A 25 8.86 0.96 -5.22
C PHE A 25 7.62 0.41 -5.92
N GLY A 26 6.51 0.37 -5.17
CA GLY A 26 5.27 -0.27 -5.57
C GLY A 26 4.75 0.28 -6.90
N CYS A 27 4.58 -0.61 -7.88
CA CYS A 27 3.71 -0.34 -9.01
C CYS A 27 2.28 -0.39 -8.47
N THR A 28 1.67 0.78 -8.25
CA THR A 28 0.21 0.80 -8.04
C THR A 28 -0.42 0.38 -9.36
N GLU A 29 -1.10 -0.76 -9.37
CA GLU A 29 -1.84 -1.16 -10.56
C GLU A 29 -2.87 -0.08 -10.87
N LEU A 30 -2.91 0.36 -12.13
CA LEU A 30 -3.95 1.27 -12.59
C LEU A 30 -5.28 0.55 -12.45
N ARG A 31 -6.13 1.08 -11.56
CA ARG A 31 -7.49 0.58 -11.35
C ARG A 31 -8.49 1.64 -11.75
N GLY A 32 -9.49 1.25 -12.53
CA GLY A 32 -10.64 2.08 -12.83
C GLY A 32 -11.49 2.35 -11.58
N THR A 33 -12.16 3.50 -11.56
CA THR A 33 -13.01 3.96 -10.44
C THR A 33 -14.48 3.64 -10.63
N GLY A 34 -14.90 3.25 -11.84
CA GLY A 34 -16.30 3.06 -12.21
C GLY A 34 -17.04 1.92 -11.49
N ASP A 35 -16.32 0.98 -10.88
CA ASP A 35 -16.89 -0.10 -10.09
C ASP A 35 -16.59 0.00 -8.59
N LEU A 36 -16.01 1.11 -8.15
CA LEU A 36 -15.81 1.39 -6.73
C LEU A 36 -17.12 1.83 -6.08
N GLY A 37 -17.33 1.38 -4.85
CA GLY A 37 -18.45 1.81 -4.01
C GLY A 37 -17.98 2.14 -2.60
N VAL A 38 -18.80 2.89 -1.88
CA VAL A 38 -18.59 3.20 -0.46
C VAL A 38 -19.75 2.65 0.37
N ILE A 39 -19.42 1.91 1.43
CA ILE A 39 -20.38 1.47 2.45
C ILE A 39 -20.14 2.29 3.72
N ILE A 40 -21.21 2.89 4.25
CA ILE A 40 -21.19 3.55 5.57
C ILE A 40 -21.51 2.51 6.63
N GLU A 41 -20.57 2.27 7.54
CA GLU A 41 -20.77 1.46 8.74
C GLU A 41 -21.09 2.38 9.91
N ARG A 42 -22.38 2.48 10.27
CA ARG A 42 -22.83 3.38 11.35
C ARG A 42 -22.19 3.06 12.70
N GLU A 43 -22.03 1.77 12.99
CA GLU A 43 -21.33 1.26 14.17
C GLU A 43 -20.35 0.18 13.70
N PRO A 44 -19.03 0.29 13.97
CA PRO A 44 -18.33 1.24 14.85
C PRO A 44 -17.84 2.51 14.10
N ALA A 45 -18.72 3.23 13.40
CA ALA A 45 -18.42 4.46 12.67
C ALA A 45 -17.18 4.39 11.73
N ALA A 46 -17.30 3.55 10.71
CA ALA A 46 -16.29 3.37 9.68
C ALA A 46 -16.90 3.47 8.28
N ILE A 47 -16.05 3.60 7.26
CA ILE A 47 -16.45 3.39 5.86
C ILE A 47 -15.62 2.27 5.24
N GLN A 48 -16.24 1.53 4.32
CA GLN A 48 -15.52 0.61 3.44
C GLN A 48 -15.49 1.14 2.03
N ILE A 49 -14.34 0.99 1.38
CA ILE A 49 -14.23 1.08 -0.07
C ILE A 49 -14.34 -0.34 -0.59
N ILE A 50 -15.28 -0.57 -1.50
CA ILE A 50 -15.57 -1.88 -2.09
C ILE A 50 -15.41 -1.83 -3.60
N ASN A 51 -15.14 -2.99 -4.20
CA ASN A 51 -15.35 -3.23 -5.61
C ASN A 51 -16.69 -3.95 -5.77
N THR A 52 -17.61 -3.33 -6.51
CA THR A 52 -18.97 -3.83 -6.68
C THR A 52 -19.04 -5.00 -7.67
N SER A 53 -18.17 -5.03 -8.69
CA SER A 53 -18.07 -6.13 -9.67
C SER A 53 -17.65 -7.47 -9.06
N THR A 54 -16.67 -7.43 -8.16
CA THR A 54 -16.08 -8.62 -7.52
C THR A 54 -16.63 -8.89 -6.11
N ASN A 55 -17.53 -8.02 -5.63
CA ASN A 55 -18.07 -8.07 -4.27
C ASN A 55 -16.96 -8.18 -3.20
N ASN A 56 -15.92 -7.36 -3.34
CA ASN A 56 -14.72 -7.44 -2.52
C ASN A 56 -14.45 -6.12 -1.78
N ARG A 57 -14.04 -6.20 -0.51
CA ARG A 57 -13.60 -5.04 0.28
C ARG A 57 -12.15 -4.68 -0.03
N ILE A 58 -11.96 -3.49 -0.56
CA ILE A 58 -10.65 -2.92 -0.91
C ILE A 58 -9.96 -2.35 0.33
N SER A 59 -10.67 -1.53 1.09
CA SER A 59 -10.13 -0.89 2.29
C SER A 59 -11.23 -0.54 3.27
N ARG A 60 -10.82 -0.27 4.51
CA ARG A 60 -11.69 0.20 5.58
C ARG A 60 -11.00 1.38 6.25
N ILE A 61 -11.74 2.46 6.46
CA ILE A 61 -11.29 3.67 7.14
C ILE A 61 -12.17 3.81 8.37
N ALA A 62 -11.59 3.74 9.56
CA ALA A 62 -12.28 3.86 10.83
C ALA A 62 -12.10 5.29 11.41
N GLU A 63 -12.67 5.51 12.59
CA GLU A 63 -12.46 6.73 13.40
C GLU A 63 -12.97 8.01 12.71
N LEU A 64 -14.07 7.92 11.95
CA LEU A 64 -14.66 9.06 11.23
C LEU A 64 -15.63 9.91 12.07
N GLY A 65 -15.73 9.65 13.37
CA GLY A 65 -16.66 10.31 14.28
C GLY A 65 -17.98 9.57 14.40
N ASP A 66 -19.11 10.26 14.41
CA ASP A 66 -20.44 9.65 14.40
C ASP A 66 -20.97 9.57 12.96
N LEU A 67 -21.31 8.36 12.51
CA LEU A 67 -21.87 8.10 11.16
C LEU A 67 -23.37 7.77 11.19
N SER A 68 -24.06 8.04 12.30
CA SER A 68 -25.51 7.79 12.43
C SER A 68 -26.34 8.45 11.33
N HIS A 69 -25.92 9.64 10.88
CA HIS A 69 -26.47 10.36 9.73
C HIS A 69 -25.34 10.86 8.84
N ALA A 70 -25.08 10.14 7.74
CA ALA A 70 -24.03 10.48 6.80
C ALA A 70 -24.54 10.43 5.35
N SER A 71 -23.97 11.31 4.52
CA SER A 71 -24.18 11.36 3.07
C SER A 71 -22.82 11.41 2.38
N ILE A 72 -22.74 10.90 1.15
CA ILE A 72 -21.55 10.98 0.33
C ILE A 72 -21.89 11.57 -1.03
N VAL A 73 -20.90 12.20 -1.64
CA VAL A 73 -20.93 12.62 -3.05
C VAL A 73 -19.63 12.20 -3.69
N TYR A 74 -19.68 11.88 -4.98
CA TYR A 74 -18.50 11.55 -5.76
C TYR A 74 -18.05 12.76 -6.58
N SER A 75 -16.75 12.86 -6.82
CA SER A 75 -16.19 13.83 -7.75
C SER A 75 -16.55 13.46 -9.20
N ARG A 76 -16.41 14.42 -10.12
CA ARG A 76 -16.72 14.25 -11.55
C ARG A 76 -15.62 13.50 -12.33
N ASP A 77 -14.42 13.41 -11.78
CA ASP A 77 -13.26 12.72 -12.38
C ASP A 77 -13.29 11.20 -12.20
N ALA A 78 -14.39 10.66 -11.69
CA ALA A 78 -14.64 9.23 -11.57
C ALA A 78 -14.71 8.51 -12.91
#